data_AF-A0A4Z2HQD3-F1
#
_entry.id   AF-A0A4Z2HQD3-F1
#
_cell.length_a   1.000
_cell.length_b   1.000
_cell.length_c   1.000
_cell.angle_alpha   90.00
_cell.angle_beta   90.00
_cell.angle_gamma   90.00
#
_symmetry.space_group_name_H-M   'P 1'
#
loop_
_entity.id
_entity.type
_entity.pdbx_description
1 polymer ?
#
loop_
_entity_poly.entity_id
_entity_poly.type
_entity_poly.pdbx_seq_one_letter_code
_entity_poly.pdbx_strand_id
1 'polypeptide(L)'
;MFALIPPETSRWSRSPPDIPPQSDAKMSDFEDFGRPGGPANVSDSYQLNPTSVIVSVVFSLIFLLGTIGNSLVLAVLLRSGQVGYNTTNLFILNLSVADFFFIIFCVPFQATIYSLEGWVFGSFMCKVVHFLINLTMYASSFTLAAVSVDRYLAIRYPLRSRELRTPCNAVVAMVIIWGLSLVFAGPYLSYYDLIDYADSTVCIPGWEEQNRKVLDTCTFLFGYVIPVLIVSLSYTRTIKYLWTAVDPLDGMSESKRAKRKVTKMIIIVTVLFCICWLPYHVVILCYLYGDFPFNQTTYAFRLLSHCMAYANSCVNPIVYALVSKHFRKGFKKVFSCILSKNGRNKVHVVHVANTAPGFEAASTEVSQMHEENVRQNACEMINRRIGEPREATVTLNSPFRRQT
;
A
#
# COMPACT_ATOMS: atom_id res chain seq x y z
N MET A 1 -8.96 18.56 18.50
CA MET A 1 -8.55 19.89 17.95
C MET A 1 -7.02 20.01 18.02
N PHE A 2 -6.28 19.61 16.96
CA PHE A 2 -4.82 19.42 17.07
C PHE A 2 -3.99 20.68 16.80
N ALA A 3 -3.87 21.53 17.82
CA ALA A 3 -2.78 22.51 17.90
C ALA A 3 -1.49 21.78 18.34
N LEU A 4 -0.51 21.69 17.44
CA LEU A 4 0.87 21.40 17.80
C LEU A 4 1.62 22.73 17.74
N ILE A 5 2.29 23.08 18.84
CA ILE A 5 2.86 24.42 19.08
C ILE A 5 4.27 24.52 18.46
N PRO A 6 4.76 25.71 18.03
CA PRO A 6 6.11 25.89 17.51
C PRO A 6 7.21 25.63 18.57
N PRO A 7 8.49 25.49 18.16
CA PRO A 7 9.57 25.27 19.12
C PRO A 7 9.90 26.55 19.89
N GLU A 8 9.51 26.62 21.16
CA GLU A 8 10.13 27.58 22.07
C GLU A 8 11.52 27.13 22.53
N THR A 9 12.37 28.12 22.82
CA THR A 9 13.82 27.93 22.90
C THR A 9 14.29 27.40 24.25
N SER A 10 15.44 26.75 24.22
CA SER A 10 16.07 26.06 25.35
C SER A 10 16.47 26.98 26.51
N ARG A 11 15.84 26.81 27.69
CA ARG A 11 16.46 27.20 28.98
C ARG A 11 15.87 26.54 30.24
N TRP A 12 16.15 25.25 30.47
CA TRP A 12 15.97 24.62 31.78
C TRP A 12 17.32 24.29 32.42
N SER A 13 17.85 25.21 33.23
CA SER A 13 19.00 24.96 34.10
C SER A 13 19.17 26.00 35.22
N ARG A 14 18.30 25.94 36.25
CA ARG A 14 18.66 26.20 37.67
C ARG A 14 17.49 25.94 38.62
N SER A 15 17.84 25.50 39.83
CA SER A 15 16.95 25.23 40.98
C SER A 15 16.31 26.53 41.53
N PRO A 16 15.23 26.45 42.33
CA PRO A 16 14.47 27.62 42.75
C PRO A 16 15.11 28.35 43.96
N PRO A 17 14.92 29.67 44.04
CA PRO A 17 14.90 30.39 45.32
C PRO A 17 13.58 31.15 45.54
N ASP A 18 12.99 30.87 46.70
CA ASP A 18 12.23 31.75 47.61
C ASP A 18 11.35 32.91 47.09
N ILE A 19 10.09 32.87 47.49
CA ILE A 19 9.08 33.94 47.37
C ILE A 19 9.28 35.00 48.48
N PRO A 20 9.20 36.29 48.15
CA PRO A 20 8.67 37.29 49.07
C PRO A 20 7.43 38.04 48.49
N PRO A 21 6.44 38.44 49.32
CA PRO A 21 5.20 39.09 48.87
C PRO A 21 5.24 40.63 48.97
N GLN A 22 4.41 41.30 48.14
CA GLN A 22 3.95 42.73 48.12
C GLN A 22 3.97 43.27 46.66
N SER A 23 3.12 44.21 46.21
CA SER A 23 1.88 44.80 46.74
C SER A 23 1.20 45.62 45.62
N ASP A 24 -0.14 45.67 45.63
CA ASP A 24 -1.06 46.65 45.03
C ASP A 24 -0.59 47.60 43.89
N ALA A 25 -1.20 47.45 42.71
CA ALA A 25 -1.48 48.55 41.79
C ALA A 25 -2.84 48.36 41.08
N LYS A 26 -3.59 49.45 40.93
CA LYS A 26 -5.01 49.51 40.57
C LYS A 26 -5.27 49.56 39.05
N MET A 27 -6.44 49.04 38.64
CA MET A 27 -7.54 49.73 37.89
C MET A 27 -7.16 50.49 36.58
N SER A 28 -7.85 50.40 35.44
CA SER A 28 -9.21 49.92 35.09
C SER A 28 -9.24 49.37 33.63
N ASP A 29 -10.33 49.08 32.91
CA ASP A 29 -11.80 49.16 33.10
C ASP A 29 -12.50 48.12 32.18
N PHE A 30 -13.72 47.67 32.53
CA PHE A 30 -14.92 47.47 31.68
C PHE A 30 -15.95 46.54 32.38
N GLU A 31 -16.78 47.10 33.27
CA GLU A 31 -18.14 46.58 33.51
C GLU A 31 -19.01 46.97 32.29
N ASP A 32 -20.13 46.34 31.93
CA ASP A 32 -21.26 45.76 32.69
C ASP A 32 -21.98 44.75 31.73
N PHE A 33 -22.64 43.66 32.14
CA PHE A 33 -24.05 43.66 32.54
C PHE A 33 -24.53 42.30 33.12
N GLY A 34 -25.28 42.33 34.25
CA GLY A 34 -26.42 41.43 34.48
C GLY A 34 -26.22 40.01 35.05
N ARG A 35 -26.69 39.78 36.28
CA ARG A 35 -26.86 38.46 36.97
C ARG A 35 -28.21 37.75 36.58
N PRO A 36 -28.67 36.67 37.26
CA PRO A 36 -28.11 35.31 37.35
C PRO A 36 -29.16 34.19 37.08
N GLY A 37 -28.69 32.95 36.88
CA GLY A 37 -29.45 31.74 37.26
C GLY A 37 -30.36 31.10 36.19
N GLY A 38 -29.93 29.93 35.71
CA GLY A 38 -30.73 28.95 35.00
C GLY A 38 -29.96 27.63 34.93
N PRO A 39 -30.61 26.45 35.00
CA PRO A 39 -29.89 25.19 34.89
C PRO A 39 -29.27 25.08 33.49
N ALA A 40 -27.99 24.74 33.42
CA ALA A 40 -27.36 24.39 32.15
C ALA A 40 -28.04 23.14 31.60
N ASN A 41 -28.85 23.30 30.56
CA ASN A 41 -29.34 22.16 29.79
C ASN A 41 -28.14 21.45 29.16
N VAL A 42 -27.75 20.32 29.74
CA VAL A 42 -26.79 19.38 29.16
C VAL A 42 -27.46 18.67 27.99
N SER A 43 -27.70 19.42 26.93
CA SER A 43 -27.85 18.89 25.58
C SER A 43 -26.52 19.06 24.88
N ASP A 44 -25.57 18.18 25.22
CA ASP A 44 -24.34 18.01 24.47
C ASP A 44 -24.70 17.56 23.05
N SER A 45 -24.89 18.56 22.18
CA SER A 45 -24.87 18.32 20.75
C SER A 45 -23.49 17.77 20.43
N TYR A 46 -23.39 16.48 20.14
CA TYR A 46 -22.22 15.87 19.55
C TYR A 46 -21.93 16.59 18.22
N GLN A 47 -21.16 17.68 18.27
CA GLN A 47 -20.74 18.41 17.08
C GLN A 47 -19.75 17.52 16.35
N LEU A 48 -20.31 16.76 15.41
CA LEU A 48 -19.59 15.78 14.62
C LEU A 48 -18.59 16.52 13.74
N ASN A 49 -17.35 16.65 14.21
CA ASN A 49 -16.28 17.39 13.53
C ASN A 49 -16.17 16.92 12.07
N PRO A 50 -16.53 17.76 11.07
CA PRO A 50 -16.68 17.31 9.68
C PRO A 50 -15.36 16.76 9.14
N THR A 51 -14.24 17.32 9.59
CA THR A 51 -12.88 16.83 9.35
C THR A 51 -12.71 15.36 9.76
N SER A 52 -13.11 14.98 10.99
CA SER A 52 -12.98 13.61 11.50
C SER A 52 -13.86 12.61 10.75
N VAL A 53 -15.04 13.05 10.27
CA VAL A 53 -15.90 12.25 9.38
C VAL A 53 -15.22 12.00 8.04
N ILE A 54 -14.70 13.06 7.40
CA ILE A 54 -14.01 12.97 6.10
C ILE A 54 -12.78 12.06 6.20
N VAL A 55 -11.95 12.23 7.25
CA VAL A 55 -10.83 11.34 7.57
C VAL A 55 -11.30 9.89 7.63
N SER A 56 -12.30 9.61 8.47
CA SER A 56 -12.75 8.24 8.73
C SER A 56 -13.30 7.57 7.46
N VAL A 57 -14.02 8.31 6.61
CA VAL A 57 -14.50 7.82 5.31
C VAL A 57 -13.33 7.56 4.36
N VAL A 58 -12.39 8.48 4.21
CA VAL A 58 -11.24 8.33 3.27
C VAL A 58 -10.34 7.17 3.69
N PHE A 59 -9.99 7.05 4.97
CA PHE A 59 -9.17 5.94 5.47
C PHE A 59 -9.92 4.60 5.37
N SER A 60 -11.24 4.57 5.57
CA SER A 60 -12.05 3.36 5.35
C SER A 60 -12.08 2.93 3.88
N LEU A 61 -12.17 3.89 2.95
CA LEU A 61 -12.09 3.60 1.51
C LEU A 61 -10.71 3.08 1.10
N ILE A 62 -9.63 3.67 1.63
CA ILE A 62 -8.25 3.16 1.44
C ILE A 62 -8.15 1.72 1.97
N PHE A 63 -8.63 1.46 3.19
CA PHE A 63 -8.62 0.13 3.79
C PHE A 63 -9.39 -0.90 2.95
N LEU A 64 -10.63 -0.62 2.55
CA LEU A 64 -11.47 -1.53 1.78
C LEU A 64 -10.91 -1.79 0.37
N LEU A 65 -10.55 -0.74 -0.37
CA LEU A 65 -9.99 -0.88 -1.73
C LEU A 65 -8.63 -1.59 -1.70
N GLY A 66 -7.79 -1.26 -0.72
CA GLY A 66 -6.47 -1.84 -0.54
C GLY A 66 -6.51 -3.32 -0.16
N THR A 67 -7.34 -3.69 0.83
CA THR A 67 -7.49 -5.09 1.26
C THR A 67 -8.06 -5.95 0.14
N ILE A 68 -9.16 -5.54 -0.49
CA ILE A 68 -9.78 -6.27 -1.61
C ILE A 68 -8.81 -6.38 -2.78
N GLY A 69 -8.19 -5.26 -3.18
CA GLY A 69 -7.28 -5.20 -4.31
C GLY A 69 -6.07 -6.12 -4.14
N ASN A 70 -5.34 -6.00 -3.02
CA ASN A 70 -4.14 -6.81 -2.81
C ASN A 70 -4.49 -8.29 -2.57
N SER A 71 -5.58 -8.59 -1.86
CA SER A 71 -6.07 -9.97 -1.73
C SER A 71 -6.37 -10.63 -3.08
N LEU A 72 -6.96 -9.89 -4.03
CA LEU A 72 -7.19 -10.36 -5.39
C LEU A 72 -5.89 -10.62 -6.15
N VAL A 73 -4.87 -9.76 -6.01
CA VAL A 73 -3.55 -9.95 -6.64
C VAL A 73 -2.87 -11.21 -6.09
N LEU A 74 -2.82 -11.35 -4.76
CA LEU A 74 -2.29 -12.54 -4.08
C LEU A 74 -3.04 -13.81 -4.54
N ALA A 75 -4.37 -13.79 -4.57
CA ALA A 75 -5.19 -14.91 -5.01
C ALA A 75 -4.93 -15.29 -6.48
N VAL A 76 -4.75 -14.33 -7.38
CA VAL A 76 -4.41 -14.61 -8.79
C VAL A 76 -3.01 -15.21 -8.92
N LEU A 77 -2.01 -14.65 -8.22
CA LEU A 77 -0.64 -15.15 -8.27
C LEU A 77 -0.55 -16.58 -7.75
N LEU A 78 -1.04 -16.83 -6.54
CA LEU A 78 -1.00 -18.15 -5.89
C LEU A 78 -1.78 -19.20 -6.71
N ARG A 79 -3.02 -18.92 -7.14
CA ARG A 79 -3.83 -19.86 -7.94
C ARG A 79 -3.29 -20.09 -9.36
N SER A 80 -2.46 -19.20 -9.89
CA SER A 80 -1.88 -19.37 -11.23
C SER A 80 -0.72 -20.37 -11.28
N GLY A 81 -0.09 -20.67 -10.14
CA GLY A 81 1.16 -21.43 -10.07
C GLY A 81 2.38 -20.75 -10.71
N GLN A 82 2.24 -19.52 -11.22
CA GLN A 82 3.31 -18.83 -11.96
C GLN A 82 4.31 -18.08 -11.07
N VAL A 83 4.20 -18.18 -9.75
CA VAL A 83 5.08 -17.49 -8.79
C VAL A 83 6.53 -17.98 -8.94
N GLY A 84 6.74 -19.31 -8.96
CA GLY A 84 8.09 -19.89 -9.05
C GLY A 84 8.81 -19.73 -10.40
N TYR A 85 8.11 -19.34 -11.46
CA TYR A 85 8.65 -19.32 -12.84
C TYR A 85 9.08 -17.95 -13.36
N ASN A 86 8.73 -16.84 -12.69
CA ASN A 86 8.96 -15.49 -13.23
C ASN A 86 9.29 -14.49 -12.12
N THR A 87 10.50 -13.90 -12.17
CA THR A 87 10.94 -12.87 -11.21
C THR A 87 9.96 -11.69 -11.10
N THR A 88 9.26 -11.34 -12.20
CA THR A 88 8.21 -10.29 -12.15
C THR A 88 7.11 -10.64 -11.16
N ASN A 89 6.68 -11.91 -11.15
CA ASN A 89 5.58 -12.38 -10.33
C ASN A 89 6.01 -12.46 -8.86
N LEU A 90 7.28 -12.78 -8.57
CA LEU A 90 7.86 -12.70 -7.23
C LEU A 90 7.88 -11.26 -6.70
N PHE A 91 8.35 -10.28 -7.48
CA PHE A 91 8.34 -8.88 -7.04
C PHE A 91 6.93 -8.31 -6.86
N ILE A 92 5.97 -8.67 -7.73
CA ILE A 92 4.56 -8.27 -7.55
C ILE A 92 3.96 -8.96 -6.32
N LEU A 93 4.30 -10.23 -6.05
CA LEU A 93 3.90 -10.91 -4.81
C LEU A 93 4.44 -10.18 -3.58
N ASN A 94 5.74 -9.85 -3.57
CA ASN A 94 6.39 -9.12 -2.49
C ASN A 94 5.69 -7.78 -2.21
N LEU A 95 5.42 -7.01 -3.27
CA LEU A 95 4.74 -5.73 -3.16
C LEU A 95 3.31 -5.87 -2.61
N SER A 96 2.51 -6.82 -3.11
CA SER A 96 1.15 -7.05 -2.58
C SER A 96 1.12 -7.66 -1.18
N VAL A 97 2.16 -8.38 -0.75
CA VAL A 97 2.31 -8.82 0.66
C VAL A 97 2.64 -7.63 1.56
N ALA A 98 3.61 -6.79 1.17
CA ALA A 98 3.98 -5.59 1.92
C ALA A 98 2.81 -4.58 2.02
N ASP A 99 2.15 -4.30 0.90
CA ASP A 99 0.95 -3.45 0.85
C ASP A 99 -0.18 -4.02 1.73
N PHE A 100 -0.43 -5.32 1.69
CA PHE A 100 -1.48 -5.94 2.52
C PHE A 100 -1.16 -5.82 4.02
N PHE A 101 0.07 -6.08 4.44
CA PHE A 101 0.50 -5.88 5.83
C PHE A 101 0.39 -4.41 6.26
N PHE A 102 0.82 -3.47 5.40
CA PHE A 102 0.68 -2.04 5.63
C PHE A 102 -0.79 -1.65 5.84
N ILE A 103 -1.69 -2.09 4.96
CA ILE A 103 -3.12 -1.75 5.03
C ILE A 103 -3.77 -2.32 6.30
N ILE A 104 -3.44 -3.55 6.71
CA ILE A 104 -4.02 -4.17 7.91
C ILE A 104 -3.48 -3.55 9.21
N PHE A 105 -2.15 -3.34 9.30
CA PHE A 105 -1.50 -3.00 10.57
C PHE A 105 -1.14 -1.52 10.74
N CYS A 106 -1.23 -0.68 9.70
CA CYS A 106 -0.88 0.74 9.78
C CYS A 106 -2.07 1.66 9.56
N VAL A 107 -2.86 1.43 8.50
CA VAL A 107 -3.94 2.35 8.07
C VAL A 107 -5.02 2.58 9.14
N PRO A 108 -5.52 1.59 9.90
CA PRO A 108 -6.53 1.82 10.94
C PRO A 108 -5.98 2.68 12.09
N PHE A 109 -4.80 2.37 12.60
CA PHE A 109 -4.15 3.13 13.67
C PHE A 109 -3.86 4.57 13.23
N GLN A 110 -3.37 4.75 12.00
CA GLN A 110 -3.10 6.06 11.44
C GLN A 110 -4.37 6.91 11.23
N ALA A 111 -5.52 6.29 10.98
CA ALA A 111 -6.80 6.99 10.97
C ALA A 111 -7.15 7.55 12.36
N THR A 112 -6.87 6.80 13.44
CA THR A 112 -7.17 7.27 14.80
C THR A 112 -6.39 8.52 15.21
N ILE A 113 -5.15 8.71 14.72
CA ILE A 113 -4.33 9.91 14.94
C ILE A 113 -5.03 11.19 14.43
N TYR A 114 -5.94 11.07 13.45
CA TYR A 114 -6.69 12.19 12.89
C TYR A 114 -8.15 12.26 13.37
N SER A 115 -8.70 11.18 13.95
CA SER A 115 -10.11 11.08 14.36
C SER A 115 -10.32 11.11 15.88
N LEU A 116 -9.38 10.63 16.68
CA LEU A 116 -9.40 10.73 18.15
C LEU A 116 -8.67 12.00 18.61
N GLU A 117 -8.82 12.38 19.88
CA GLU A 117 -8.11 13.53 20.46
C GLU A 117 -6.76 13.18 21.08
N GLY A 118 -6.53 11.88 21.37
CA GLY A 118 -5.27 11.36 21.91
C GLY A 118 -4.98 9.92 21.43
N TRP A 119 -3.76 9.46 21.69
CA TRP A 119 -3.26 8.14 21.32
C TRP A 119 -3.51 7.10 22.43
N VAL A 120 -4.54 6.28 22.26
CA VAL A 120 -5.01 5.32 23.28
C VAL A 120 -4.30 3.96 23.27
N PHE A 121 -3.40 3.68 22.31
CA PHE A 121 -2.81 2.35 22.13
C PHE A 121 -1.45 2.15 22.84
N GLY A 122 -1.01 3.13 23.64
CA GLY A 122 0.24 3.08 24.41
C GLY A 122 1.53 3.21 23.58
N SER A 123 2.67 3.33 24.27
CA SER A 123 3.99 3.60 23.65
C SER A 123 4.46 2.49 22.69
N PHE A 124 4.16 1.22 22.98
CA PHE A 124 4.53 0.10 22.09
C PHE A 124 3.91 0.25 20.69
N MET A 125 2.60 0.49 20.60
CA MET A 125 1.94 0.64 19.30
C MET A 125 2.34 1.94 18.61
N CYS A 126 2.59 3.02 19.36
CA CYS A 126 3.11 4.29 18.80
C CYS A 126 4.40 4.03 18.01
N LYS A 127 5.37 3.34 18.64
CA LYS A 127 6.67 2.99 18.03
C LYS A 127 6.53 1.97 16.90
N VAL A 128 5.76 0.89 17.10
CA VAL A 128 5.64 -0.19 16.10
C VAL A 128 4.86 0.23 14.85
N VAL A 129 3.77 0.99 14.98
CA VAL A 129 2.99 1.46 13.82
C VAL A 129 3.85 2.37 12.94
N HIS A 130 4.54 3.35 13.52
CA HIS A 130 5.40 4.24 12.73
C HIS A 130 6.64 3.53 12.15
N PHE A 131 7.20 2.55 12.85
CA PHE A 131 8.21 1.66 12.28
C PHE A 131 7.69 0.88 11.07
N LEU A 132 6.50 0.26 11.15
CA LEU A 132 5.92 -0.52 10.06
C LEU A 132 5.54 0.33 8.84
N ILE A 133 5.04 1.56 9.06
CA ILE A 133 4.80 2.54 7.99
C ILE A 133 6.09 2.80 7.20
N ASN A 134 7.19 3.12 7.89
CA ASN A 134 8.47 3.39 7.24
C ASN A 134 9.10 2.13 6.62
N LEU A 135 9.05 0.98 7.29
CA LEU A 135 9.55 -0.30 6.79
C LEU A 135 8.91 -0.68 5.45
N THR A 136 7.59 -0.59 5.36
CA THR A 136 6.83 -0.92 4.15
C THR A 136 7.00 0.12 3.04
N MET A 137 7.12 1.41 3.38
CA MET A 137 7.52 2.46 2.43
C MET A 137 8.87 2.12 1.78
N TYR A 138 9.91 1.86 2.58
CA TYR A 138 11.23 1.50 2.06
C TYR A 138 11.18 0.22 1.23
N ALA A 139 10.48 -0.82 1.70
CA ALA A 139 10.39 -2.10 1.00
C ALA A 139 9.71 -1.94 -0.38
N SER A 140 8.63 -1.15 -0.45
CA SER A 140 7.95 -0.82 -1.71
C SER A 140 8.83 0.02 -2.63
N SER A 141 9.51 1.05 -2.11
CA SER A 141 10.37 1.93 -2.89
C SER A 141 11.57 1.19 -3.51
N PHE A 142 12.30 0.40 -2.70
CA PHE A 142 13.41 -0.42 -3.18
C PHE A 142 12.93 -1.56 -4.10
N THR A 143 11.73 -2.14 -3.88
CA THR A 143 11.13 -3.10 -4.82
C THR A 143 10.87 -2.45 -6.17
N LEU A 144 10.31 -1.24 -6.22
CA LEU A 144 10.06 -0.52 -7.47
C LEU A 144 11.35 -0.16 -8.22
N ALA A 145 12.38 0.27 -7.50
CA ALA A 145 13.71 0.48 -8.06
C ALA A 145 14.28 -0.82 -8.67
N ALA A 146 14.27 -1.93 -7.92
CA ALA A 146 14.75 -3.23 -8.39
C ALA A 146 13.97 -3.75 -9.61
N VAL A 147 12.64 -3.62 -9.63
CA VAL A 147 11.80 -4.01 -10.77
C VAL A 147 12.08 -3.14 -12.00
N SER A 148 12.35 -1.85 -11.84
CA SER A 148 12.73 -0.95 -12.95
C SER A 148 14.05 -1.38 -13.60
N VAL A 149 15.02 -1.80 -12.79
CA VAL A 149 16.33 -2.31 -13.24
C VAL A 149 16.18 -3.68 -13.92
N ASP A 150 15.40 -4.60 -13.32
CA ASP A 150 15.08 -5.90 -13.93
C ASP A 150 14.44 -5.73 -15.32
N ARG A 151 13.51 -4.76 -15.48
CA ARG A 151 12.93 -4.42 -16.79
C ARG A 151 13.94 -3.87 -17.78
N TYR A 152 14.79 -2.94 -17.34
CA TYR A 152 15.83 -2.37 -18.19
C TYR A 152 16.78 -3.47 -18.71
N LEU A 153 17.24 -4.36 -17.83
CA LEU A 153 18.09 -5.50 -18.20
C LEU A 153 17.37 -6.46 -19.16
N ALA A 154 16.10 -6.80 -18.90
CA ALA A 154 15.30 -7.71 -19.73
C ALA A 154 15.00 -7.18 -21.15
N ILE A 155 15.11 -5.87 -21.36
CA ILE A 155 14.91 -5.22 -22.66
C ILE A 155 16.25 -4.97 -23.37
N ARG A 156 17.26 -4.45 -22.66
CA ARG A 156 18.54 -4.04 -23.27
C ARG A 156 19.54 -5.19 -23.42
N TYR A 157 19.57 -6.13 -22.48
CA TYR A 157 20.56 -7.21 -22.41
C TYR A 157 19.89 -8.59 -22.26
N PRO A 158 19.12 -9.07 -23.26
CA PRO A 158 18.25 -10.25 -23.11
C PRO A 158 18.99 -11.55 -22.76
N LEU A 159 20.26 -11.71 -23.18
CA LEU A 159 21.08 -12.87 -22.85
C LEU A 159 21.50 -12.85 -21.37
N ARG A 160 22.25 -11.83 -20.93
CA ARG A 160 22.65 -11.65 -19.52
C ARG A 160 21.44 -11.55 -18.57
N SER A 161 20.30 -11.04 -19.05
CA SER A 161 19.05 -11.03 -18.29
C SER A 161 18.48 -12.43 -18.05
N ARG A 162 18.68 -13.38 -18.97
CA ARG A 162 18.27 -14.79 -18.77
C ARG A 162 19.07 -15.46 -17.66
N GLU A 163 20.35 -15.13 -17.54
CA GLU A 163 21.25 -15.60 -16.47
C GLU A 163 20.94 -14.95 -15.12
N LEU A 164 20.64 -13.64 -15.11
CA LEU A 164 20.36 -12.90 -13.88
C LEU A 164 18.96 -13.14 -13.31
N ARG A 165 17.94 -13.35 -14.15
CA ARG A 165 16.53 -13.45 -13.72
C ARG A 165 16.14 -14.87 -13.30
N THR A 166 16.92 -15.46 -12.39
CA THR A 166 16.58 -16.72 -11.71
C THR A 166 15.70 -16.46 -10.47
N PRO A 167 14.90 -17.46 -10.01
CA PRO A 167 14.16 -17.34 -8.76
C PRO A 167 15.07 -17.13 -7.54
N CYS A 168 16.24 -17.78 -7.50
CA CYS A 168 17.22 -17.62 -6.43
C CYS A 168 17.71 -16.16 -6.33
N ASN A 169 18.14 -15.57 -7.45
CA ASN A 169 18.60 -14.17 -7.48
C ASN A 169 17.47 -13.19 -7.10
N ALA A 170 16.22 -13.49 -7.46
CA ALA A 170 15.07 -12.70 -7.03
C ALA A 170 14.80 -12.81 -5.53
N VAL A 171 14.96 -14.00 -4.93
CA VAL A 171 14.86 -14.19 -3.47
C VAL A 171 15.99 -13.47 -2.74
N VAL A 172 17.23 -13.56 -3.22
CA VAL A 172 18.37 -12.81 -2.67
C VAL A 172 18.12 -11.30 -2.77
N ALA A 173 17.61 -10.81 -3.90
CA ALA A 173 17.23 -9.40 -4.05
C ALA A 173 16.13 -8.97 -3.07
N MET A 174 15.11 -9.82 -2.82
CA MET A 174 14.09 -9.55 -1.81
C MET A 174 14.68 -9.51 -0.39
N VAL A 175 15.56 -10.44 -0.02
CA VAL A 175 16.25 -10.43 1.28
C VAL A 175 17.08 -9.16 1.46
N ILE A 176 17.81 -8.72 0.43
CA ILE A 176 18.56 -7.45 0.44
C ILE A 176 17.62 -6.26 0.60
N ILE A 177 16.50 -6.22 -0.14
CA ILE A 177 15.49 -5.16 -0.03
C ILE A 177 14.97 -5.06 1.42
N TRP A 178 14.49 -6.16 1.99
CA TRP A 178 13.96 -6.18 3.36
C TRP A 178 15.03 -5.84 4.40
N GLY A 179 16.27 -6.33 4.23
CA GLY A 179 17.39 -5.97 5.09
C GLY A 179 17.71 -4.47 5.08
N LEU A 180 17.79 -3.86 3.89
CA LEU A 180 17.98 -2.41 3.76
C LEU A 180 16.79 -1.64 4.36
N SER A 181 15.56 -2.08 4.11
CA SER A 181 14.37 -1.44 4.68
C SER A 181 14.34 -1.52 6.21
N LEU A 182 14.79 -2.62 6.81
CA LEU A 182 14.94 -2.74 8.26
C LEU A 182 16.02 -1.80 8.81
N VAL A 183 17.17 -1.66 8.13
CA VAL A 183 18.24 -0.74 8.52
C VAL A 183 17.75 0.71 8.50
N PHE A 184 17.06 1.15 7.45
CA PHE A 184 16.58 2.53 7.35
C PHE A 184 15.31 2.80 8.18
N ALA A 185 14.47 1.80 8.44
CA ALA A 185 13.28 1.96 9.30
C ALA A 185 13.60 1.83 10.80
N GLY A 186 14.64 1.10 11.18
CA GLY A 186 15.01 0.82 12.57
C GLY A 186 15.01 2.03 13.52
N PRO A 187 15.58 3.19 13.14
CA PRO A 187 15.54 4.42 13.96
C PRO A 187 14.14 4.86 14.39
N TYR A 188 13.10 4.56 13.59
CA TYR A 188 11.72 4.95 13.91
C TYR A 188 11.14 4.26 15.16
N LEU A 189 11.76 3.17 15.65
CA LEU A 189 11.42 2.56 16.94
C LEU A 189 11.80 3.43 18.15
N SER A 190 12.72 4.39 17.98
CA SER A 190 13.12 5.35 19.03
C SER A 190 12.70 6.79 18.73
N TYR A 191 12.46 7.13 17.46
CA TYR A 191 12.12 8.49 17.04
C TYR A 191 10.75 8.98 17.55
N TYR A 192 9.74 8.11 17.58
CA TYR A 192 8.42 8.43 18.13
C TYR A 192 8.34 8.07 19.61
N ASP A 193 7.72 8.93 20.42
CA ASP A 193 7.34 8.57 21.78
C ASP A 193 5.96 9.12 22.18
N LEU A 194 5.47 8.62 23.31
CA LEU A 194 4.23 9.07 23.95
C LEU A 194 4.54 10.22 24.90
N ILE A 195 3.89 11.36 24.70
CA ILE A 195 4.05 12.57 25.52
C ILE A 195 2.66 12.98 26.04
N ASP A 196 2.59 13.22 27.35
CA ASP A 196 1.38 13.69 28.01
C ASP A 196 1.26 15.21 27.88
N TYR A 197 0.14 15.70 27.36
CA TYR A 197 -0.10 17.13 27.12
C TYR A 197 -1.51 17.52 27.56
N ALA A 198 -1.61 18.31 28.63
CA ALA A 198 -2.87 18.58 29.34
C ALA A 198 -3.60 17.26 29.66
N ASP A 199 -4.85 17.11 29.25
CA ASP A 199 -5.68 15.93 29.51
C ASP A 199 -5.58 14.84 28.41
N SER A 200 -4.53 14.86 27.57
CA SER A 200 -4.40 13.92 26.43
C SER A 200 -2.96 13.47 26.17
N THR A 201 -2.81 12.17 25.90
CA THR A 201 -1.53 11.56 25.55
C THR A 201 -1.36 11.54 24.03
N VAL A 202 -0.23 11.98 23.49
CA VAL A 202 0.01 12.08 22.03
C VAL A 202 1.27 11.34 21.60
N CYS A 203 1.18 10.66 20.45
CA CYS A 203 2.32 9.98 19.81
C CYS A 203 2.97 10.94 18.81
N ILE A 204 4.16 11.48 19.14
CA ILE A 204 4.85 12.49 18.33
C ILE A 204 6.37 12.22 18.27
N PRO A 205 7.12 12.86 17.35
CA PRO A 205 8.58 12.75 17.31
C PRO A 205 9.22 13.30 18.60
N GLY A 206 9.89 12.44 19.36
CA GLY A 206 10.56 12.78 20.63
C GLY A 206 12.06 13.11 20.48
N TRP A 207 12.64 12.91 19.30
CA TRP A 207 14.04 13.25 19.03
C TRP A 207 14.28 14.76 18.91
N GLU A 208 15.45 15.21 19.36
CA GLU A 208 15.93 16.58 19.19
C GLU A 208 15.85 17.06 17.73
N GLU A 209 15.59 18.35 17.53
CA GLU A 209 15.30 18.94 16.22
C GLU A 209 16.35 18.62 15.15
N GLN A 210 17.65 18.65 15.52
CA GLN A 210 18.74 18.34 14.59
C GLN A 210 18.74 16.86 14.17
N ASN A 211 18.55 15.94 15.12
CA ASN A 211 18.49 14.50 14.85
C ASN A 211 17.23 14.15 14.05
N ARG A 212 16.12 14.83 14.32
CA ARG A 212 14.88 14.75 13.54
C ARG A 212 15.10 15.18 12.07
N LYS A 213 15.67 16.37 11.86
CA LYS A 213 16.03 16.89 10.52
C LYS A 213 16.92 15.92 9.74
N VAL A 214 17.92 15.32 10.40
CA VAL A 214 18.80 14.32 9.79
C VAL A 214 18.01 13.07 9.37
N LEU A 215 17.22 12.46 10.26
CA LEU A 215 16.49 11.23 9.93
C LEU A 215 15.50 11.45 8.78
N ASP A 216 14.67 12.49 8.85
CA ASP A 216 13.64 12.73 7.85
C ASP A 216 14.23 13.14 6.48
N THR A 217 15.38 13.83 6.48
CA THR A 217 16.14 14.11 5.25
C THR A 217 16.77 12.85 4.67
N CYS A 218 17.31 11.95 5.50
CA CYS A 218 17.74 10.63 5.05
C CYS A 218 16.56 9.83 4.47
N THR A 219 15.38 9.90 5.10
CA THR A 219 14.15 9.26 4.60
C THR A 219 13.71 9.82 3.25
N PHE A 220 13.80 11.14 3.03
CA PHE A 220 13.59 11.72 1.72
C PHE A 220 14.63 11.23 0.68
N LEU A 221 15.91 11.24 1.02
CA LEU A 221 16.98 10.89 0.06
C LEU A 221 16.97 9.40 -0.31
N PHE A 222 16.94 8.51 0.66
CA PHE A 222 17.00 7.05 0.46
C PHE A 222 15.62 6.44 0.17
N GLY A 223 14.56 6.95 0.79
CA GLY A 223 13.20 6.45 0.60
C GLY A 223 12.56 6.94 -0.71
N TYR A 224 12.94 8.12 -1.20
CA TYR A 224 12.32 8.74 -2.38
C TYR A 224 13.32 9.11 -3.48
N VAL A 225 14.27 10.02 -3.24
CA VAL A 225 15.10 10.61 -4.32
C VAL A 225 15.93 9.55 -5.07
N ILE A 226 16.69 8.71 -4.37
CA ILE A 226 17.54 7.69 -4.98
C ILE A 226 16.70 6.66 -5.78
N PRO A 227 15.63 6.06 -5.21
CA PRO A 227 14.69 5.23 -5.97
C PRO A 227 14.13 5.92 -7.22
N VAL A 228 13.65 7.15 -7.11
CA VAL A 228 13.09 7.93 -8.23
C VAL A 228 14.15 8.17 -9.32
N LEU A 229 15.41 8.43 -8.97
CA LEU A 229 16.51 8.58 -9.92
C LEU A 229 16.82 7.25 -10.64
N ILE A 230 16.94 6.14 -9.91
CA ILE A 230 17.18 4.80 -10.48
C ILE A 230 16.08 4.43 -11.48
N VAL A 231 14.83 4.66 -11.10
CA VAL A 231 13.64 4.43 -11.92
C VAL A 231 13.66 5.31 -13.17
N SER A 232 13.87 6.62 -13.01
CA SER A 232 13.85 7.59 -14.10
C SER A 232 14.94 7.31 -15.13
N LEU A 233 16.15 6.98 -14.68
CA LEU A 233 17.27 6.60 -15.56
C LEU A 233 17.00 5.27 -16.27
N SER A 234 16.48 4.26 -15.56
CA SER A 234 16.14 2.96 -16.12
C SER A 234 15.05 3.07 -17.19
N TYR A 235 14.02 3.88 -16.95
CA TYR A 235 12.94 4.10 -17.92
C TYR A 235 13.33 5.01 -19.07
N THR A 236 14.08 6.08 -18.85
CA THR A 236 14.58 6.92 -19.96
C THR A 236 15.45 6.10 -20.92
N ARG A 237 16.34 5.24 -20.39
CA ARG A 237 17.16 4.32 -21.20
C ARG A 237 16.30 3.26 -21.90
N THR A 238 15.32 2.68 -21.20
CA THR A 238 14.39 1.70 -21.77
C THR A 238 13.57 2.30 -22.90
N ILE A 239 12.99 3.47 -22.70
CA ILE A 239 12.18 4.21 -23.67
C ILE A 239 13.04 4.56 -24.87
N LYS A 240 14.20 5.23 -24.70
CA LYS A 240 15.12 5.55 -25.80
C LYS A 240 15.45 4.32 -26.65
N TYR A 241 15.81 3.19 -26.02
CA TYR A 241 16.08 1.95 -26.76
C TYR A 241 14.84 1.40 -27.49
N LEU A 242 13.64 1.49 -26.90
CA LEU A 242 12.40 1.05 -27.53
C LEU A 242 11.95 1.95 -28.70
N TRP A 243 12.46 3.19 -28.80
CA TRP A 243 12.31 4.07 -29.97
C TRP A 243 13.40 3.79 -31.02
N THR A 244 14.67 3.72 -30.63
CA THR A 244 15.78 3.48 -31.58
C THR A 244 15.79 2.08 -32.20
N ALA A 245 15.10 1.12 -31.59
CA ALA A 245 15.00 -0.27 -32.07
C ALA A 245 13.66 -0.58 -32.76
N VAL A 246 12.97 0.43 -33.30
CA VAL A 246 11.69 0.30 -34.01
C VAL A 246 11.71 1.10 -35.30
N ASP A 247 11.88 0.37 -36.40
CA ASP A 247 11.11 0.57 -37.63
C ASP A 247 9.77 -0.19 -37.52
N PRO A 248 8.76 0.03 -38.39
CA PRO A 248 7.35 0.10 -37.99
C PRO A 248 6.70 -1.18 -37.46
N LEU A 249 5.49 -1.00 -36.93
CA LEU A 249 4.75 -1.93 -36.05
C LEU A 249 4.46 -3.34 -36.62
N ASP A 250 4.64 -3.55 -37.91
CA ASP A 250 4.27 -4.78 -38.63
C ASP A 250 5.43 -5.78 -38.67
N GLY A 251 5.28 -6.88 -37.93
CA GLY A 251 6.29 -7.96 -37.82
C GLY A 251 6.83 -8.21 -36.41
N MET A 252 6.45 -7.40 -35.41
CA MET A 252 6.91 -7.60 -34.03
C MET A 252 6.20 -8.78 -33.36
N SER A 253 6.95 -9.86 -33.07
CA SER A 253 6.44 -11.07 -32.41
C SER A 253 5.64 -10.79 -31.12
N GLU A 254 4.57 -11.56 -30.90
CA GLU A 254 3.67 -11.40 -29.73
C GLU A 254 4.42 -11.44 -28.38
N SER A 255 5.53 -12.17 -28.28
CA SER A 255 6.42 -12.16 -27.10
C SER A 255 7.04 -10.77 -26.83
N LYS A 256 7.53 -10.07 -27.86
CA LYS A 256 8.04 -8.70 -27.74
C LYS A 256 6.91 -7.73 -27.35
N ARG A 257 5.72 -7.88 -27.95
CA ARG A 257 4.52 -7.10 -27.63
C ARG A 257 4.07 -7.26 -26.17
N ALA A 258 4.07 -8.49 -25.67
CA ALA A 258 3.76 -8.80 -24.27
C ALA A 258 4.78 -8.17 -23.30
N LYS A 259 6.08 -8.26 -23.58
CA LYS A 259 7.15 -7.61 -22.78
C LYS A 259 7.00 -6.08 -22.71
N ARG A 260 6.75 -5.41 -23.84
CA ARG A 260 6.46 -3.95 -23.88
C ARG A 260 5.27 -3.60 -23.00
N LYS A 261 4.19 -4.39 -23.06
CA LYS A 261 2.97 -4.14 -22.28
C LYS A 261 3.17 -4.32 -20.77
N VAL A 262 3.93 -5.32 -20.33
CA VAL A 262 4.30 -5.49 -18.91
C VAL A 262 5.20 -4.33 -18.46
N THR A 263 6.12 -3.87 -19.31
CA THR A 263 6.99 -2.73 -18.97
C THR A 263 6.19 -1.43 -18.85
N LYS A 264 5.24 -1.16 -19.75
CA LYS A 264 4.32 0.00 -19.64
C LYS A 264 3.50 -0.04 -18.34
N MET A 265 3.04 -1.21 -17.91
CA MET A 265 2.33 -1.38 -16.63
C MET A 265 3.21 -0.96 -15.45
N ILE A 266 4.46 -1.44 -15.41
CA ILE A 266 5.38 -1.14 -14.32
C ILE A 266 5.76 0.34 -14.31
N ILE A 267 6.01 0.95 -15.48
CA ILE A 267 6.24 2.41 -15.59
C ILE A 267 5.08 3.19 -14.98
N ILE A 268 3.82 2.84 -15.30
CA ILE A 268 2.63 3.50 -14.73
C ILE A 268 2.59 3.34 -13.21
N VAL A 269 2.82 2.13 -12.68
CA VAL A 269 2.89 1.89 -11.23
C VAL A 269 3.93 2.80 -10.57
N THR A 270 5.15 2.87 -11.10
CA THR A 270 6.20 3.65 -10.45
C THR A 270 5.98 5.16 -10.57
N VAL A 271 5.42 5.66 -11.68
CA VAL A 271 5.06 7.09 -11.80
C VAL A 271 3.98 7.45 -10.77
N LEU A 272 3.01 6.55 -10.53
CA LEU A 272 1.99 6.76 -9.52
C LEU A 272 2.57 6.72 -8.09
N PHE A 273 3.54 5.84 -7.81
CA PHE A 273 4.31 5.91 -6.56
C PHE A 273 4.97 7.28 -6.36
N CYS A 274 5.66 7.81 -7.38
CA CYS A 274 6.26 9.16 -7.30
C CYS A 274 5.21 10.22 -6.95
N ILE A 275 4.04 10.21 -7.62
CA ILE A 275 2.96 11.19 -7.42
C ILE A 275 2.28 11.03 -6.04
N CYS A 276 2.10 9.81 -5.55
CA CYS A 276 1.51 9.54 -4.24
C CYS A 276 2.42 9.97 -3.08
N TRP A 277 3.73 9.76 -3.20
CA TRP A 277 4.69 10.03 -2.11
C TRP A 277 5.28 11.44 -2.13
N LEU A 278 5.33 12.12 -3.29
CA LEU A 278 5.87 13.49 -3.38
C LEU A 278 5.22 14.48 -2.39
N PRO A 279 3.87 14.57 -2.25
CA PRO A 279 3.26 15.53 -1.34
C PRO A 279 3.63 15.30 0.12
N TYR A 280 3.79 14.03 0.52
CA TYR A 280 4.20 13.67 1.88
C TYR A 280 5.62 14.18 2.16
N HIS A 281 6.56 13.91 1.24
CA HIS A 281 7.93 14.38 1.38
C HIS A 281 8.07 15.91 1.29
N VAL A 282 7.25 16.58 0.47
CA VAL A 282 7.23 18.06 0.42
C VAL A 282 6.72 18.63 1.75
N VAL A 283 5.62 18.10 2.30
CA VAL A 283 5.07 18.61 3.57
C VAL A 283 6.04 18.41 4.74
N ILE A 284 6.70 17.26 4.87
CA ILE A 284 7.66 17.05 5.96
C ILE A 284 8.91 17.95 5.82
N LEU A 285 9.41 18.18 4.59
CA LEU A 285 10.52 19.11 4.37
C LEU A 285 10.12 20.57 4.65
N CYS A 286 8.92 20.99 4.24
CA CYS A 286 8.40 22.32 4.57
C CYS A 286 8.24 22.51 6.08
N TYR A 287 7.78 21.48 6.81
CA TYR A 287 7.66 21.50 8.27
C TYR A 287 9.02 21.57 8.99
N LEU A 288 10.07 20.98 8.41
CA LEU A 288 11.41 20.93 9.01
C LEU A 288 12.28 22.15 8.69
N TYR A 289 12.16 22.72 7.49
CA TYR A 289 13.08 23.73 6.96
C TYR A 289 12.44 25.09 6.65
N GLY A 290 11.12 25.23 6.79
CA GLY A 290 10.42 26.48 6.50
C GLY A 290 9.38 26.84 7.56
N ASP A 291 8.90 28.07 7.48
CA ASP A 291 7.80 28.56 8.32
C ASP A 291 6.48 27.94 7.86
N PHE A 292 6.12 26.80 8.43
CA PHE A 292 4.88 26.09 8.14
C PHE A 292 3.81 26.44 9.19
N PRO A 293 2.96 27.47 8.97
CA PRO A 293 2.05 27.98 9.99
C PRO A 293 1.00 26.94 10.38
N PHE A 294 0.71 26.80 11.67
CA PHE A 294 -0.30 25.87 12.17
C PHE A 294 -1.72 26.44 11.97
N ASN A 295 -2.33 26.14 10.82
CA ASN A 295 -3.68 26.58 10.47
C ASN A 295 -4.48 25.45 9.80
N GLN A 296 -5.78 25.67 9.54
CA GLN A 296 -6.65 24.65 8.94
C GLN A 296 -6.17 24.22 7.54
N THR A 297 -5.58 25.14 6.78
CA THR A 297 -5.07 24.88 5.43
C THR A 297 -3.86 23.96 5.46
N THR A 298 -2.87 24.21 6.31
CA THR A 298 -1.67 23.36 6.45
C THR A 298 -2.00 22.00 7.08
N TYR A 299 -2.96 21.95 8.01
CA TYR A 299 -3.52 20.69 8.49
C TYR A 299 -4.17 19.88 7.35
N ALA A 300 -5.00 20.51 6.52
CA ALA A 300 -5.63 19.86 5.37
C ALA A 300 -4.60 19.36 4.33
N PHE A 301 -3.55 20.15 4.05
CA PHE A 301 -2.43 19.69 3.21
C PHE A 301 -1.68 18.49 3.80
N ARG A 302 -1.42 18.49 5.12
CA ARG A 302 -0.79 17.36 5.82
C ARG A 302 -1.67 16.11 5.75
N LEU A 303 -2.98 16.24 6.00
CA LEU A 303 -3.92 15.12 5.88
C LEU A 303 -3.96 14.58 4.45
N LEU A 304 -4.14 15.45 3.46
CA LEU A 304 -4.21 15.07 2.05
C LEU A 304 -2.91 14.36 1.59
N SER A 305 -1.74 14.84 2.02
CA SER A 305 -0.47 14.22 1.66
C SER A 305 -0.31 12.80 2.23
N HIS A 306 -0.78 12.55 3.46
CA HIS A 306 -0.82 11.22 4.05
C HIS A 306 -1.83 10.32 3.32
N CYS A 307 -3.04 10.81 3.05
CA CYS A 307 -4.03 10.08 2.26
C CYS A 307 -3.51 9.68 0.87
N MET A 308 -2.76 10.56 0.19
CA MET A 308 -2.14 10.26 -1.11
C MET A 308 -1.04 9.18 -0.99
N ALA A 309 -0.17 9.28 0.02
CA ALA A 309 0.88 8.28 0.26
C ALA A 309 0.27 6.90 0.55
N TYR A 310 -0.80 6.82 1.33
CA TYR A 310 -1.44 5.54 1.70
C TYR A 310 -2.33 4.98 0.59
N ALA A 311 -2.92 5.81 -0.25
CA ALA A 311 -3.63 5.37 -1.45
C ALA A 311 -2.72 4.64 -2.46
N ASN A 312 -1.39 4.82 -2.40
CA ASN A 312 -0.41 4.10 -3.22
C ASN A 312 -0.63 2.57 -3.18
N SER A 313 -0.85 2.00 -2.00
CA SER A 313 -1.08 0.55 -1.82
C SER A 313 -2.39 0.07 -2.46
N CYS A 314 -3.35 0.96 -2.71
CA CYS A 314 -4.60 0.66 -3.44
C CYS A 314 -4.42 0.78 -4.96
N VAL A 315 -3.53 1.66 -5.42
CA VAL A 315 -3.28 1.92 -6.83
C VAL A 315 -2.66 0.71 -7.53
N ASN A 316 -1.78 -0.03 -6.86
CA ASN A 316 -1.08 -1.20 -7.42
C ASN A 316 -2.03 -2.24 -8.05
N PRO A 317 -3.01 -2.80 -7.33
CA PRO A 317 -4.06 -3.66 -7.90
C PRO A 317 -4.85 -3.03 -9.07
N ILE A 318 -5.19 -1.74 -8.98
CA ILE A 318 -5.97 -1.04 -10.01
C ILE A 318 -5.19 -0.97 -11.32
N VAL A 319 -3.90 -0.62 -11.28
CA VAL A 319 -3.05 -0.59 -12.48
C VAL A 319 -2.90 -1.99 -13.07
N TYR A 320 -2.77 -3.03 -12.25
CA TYR A 320 -2.76 -4.42 -12.74
C TYR A 320 -4.09 -4.81 -13.40
N ALA A 321 -5.22 -4.39 -12.83
CA ALA A 321 -6.56 -4.61 -13.36
C ALA A 321 -6.83 -3.85 -14.66
N LEU A 322 -6.31 -2.64 -14.84
CA LEU A 322 -6.54 -1.88 -16.07
C LEU A 322 -5.57 -2.31 -17.19
N VAL A 323 -4.28 -2.44 -16.86
CA VAL A 323 -3.23 -2.59 -17.87
C VAL A 323 -3.00 -4.06 -18.23
N SER A 324 -2.96 -5.00 -17.28
CA SER A 324 -2.54 -6.38 -17.57
C SER A 324 -3.65 -7.27 -18.11
N LYS A 325 -3.46 -7.84 -19.32
CA LYS A 325 -4.35 -8.90 -19.85
C LYS A 325 -4.31 -10.16 -18.97
N HIS A 326 -3.18 -10.44 -18.31
CA HIS A 326 -3.02 -11.61 -17.43
C HIS A 326 -3.86 -11.45 -16.16
N PHE A 327 -3.62 -10.38 -15.39
CA PHE A 327 -4.36 -10.13 -14.15
C PHE A 327 -5.86 -9.94 -14.40
N ARG A 328 -6.29 -9.26 -15.48
CA ARG A 328 -7.73 -9.21 -15.84
C ARG A 328 -8.39 -10.57 -16.02
N LYS A 329 -7.72 -11.51 -16.72
CA LYS A 329 -8.24 -12.87 -16.87
C LYS A 329 -8.27 -13.60 -15.52
N GLY A 330 -7.21 -13.44 -14.71
CA GLY A 330 -7.15 -13.95 -13.34
C GLY A 330 -8.30 -13.45 -12.47
N PHE A 331 -8.49 -12.14 -12.36
CA PHE A 331 -9.55 -11.51 -11.57
C PHE A 331 -10.94 -12.00 -12.02
N LYS A 332 -11.24 -11.97 -13.33
CA LYS A 332 -12.52 -12.51 -13.84
C LYS A 332 -12.74 -13.98 -13.43
N LYS A 333 -11.69 -14.82 -13.46
CA LYS A 333 -11.78 -16.22 -13.04
C LYS A 333 -11.99 -16.36 -11.52
N VAL A 334 -11.35 -15.52 -10.72
CA VAL A 334 -11.56 -15.46 -9.25
C VAL A 334 -12.99 -15.05 -8.92
N PHE A 335 -13.51 -13.96 -9.52
CA PHE A 335 -14.89 -13.52 -9.35
C PHE A 335 -15.91 -14.58 -9.80
N SER A 336 -15.70 -15.22 -10.96
CA SER A 336 -16.57 -16.29 -11.44
C SER A 336 -16.65 -17.48 -10.48
N CYS A 337 -15.52 -17.91 -9.88
CA CYS A 337 -15.52 -18.96 -8.86
C CYS A 337 -16.23 -18.53 -7.56
N ILE A 338 -16.12 -17.25 -7.14
CA ILE A 338 -16.80 -16.73 -5.94
C ILE A 338 -18.31 -16.69 -6.17
N LEU A 339 -18.76 -16.16 -7.32
CA LEU A 339 -20.18 -16.09 -7.69
C LEU A 339 -20.80 -17.48 -7.85
N SER A 340 -20.08 -18.43 -8.46
CA SER A 340 -20.54 -19.83 -8.60
C SER A 340 -20.67 -20.56 -7.25
N LYS A 341 -19.80 -20.27 -6.26
CA LYS A 341 -19.96 -20.79 -4.89
C LYS A 341 -21.20 -20.23 -4.19
N ASN A 342 -21.53 -18.95 -4.39
CA ASN A 342 -22.73 -18.35 -3.80
C ASN A 342 -24.04 -18.88 -4.42
N GLY A 343 -24.03 -19.35 -5.66
CA GLY A 343 -25.19 -20.03 -6.28
C GLY A 343 -25.52 -21.36 -5.57
N ARG A 344 -24.50 -22.18 -5.28
CA ARG A 344 -24.66 -23.48 -4.59
C ARG A 344 -25.29 -23.36 -3.20
N ASN A 345 -25.02 -22.29 -2.46
CA ASN A 345 -25.62 -22.06 -1.14
C ASN A 345 -27.08 -21.58 -1.17
N LYS A 346 -27.71 -21.41 -2.35
CA LYS A 346 -29.12 -20.99 -2.49
C LYS A 346 -30.04 -22.02 -3.15
N VAL A 347 -29.55 -23.18 -3.60
CA VAL A 347 -30.40 -24.23 -4.18
C VAL A 347 -30.08 -25.60 -3.59
N HIS A 348 -30.71 -25.89 -2.44
CA HIS A 348 -30.94 -27.26 -1.98
C HIS A 348 -32.28 -27.38 -1.24
N VAL A 349 -33.34 -26.77 -1.81
CA VAL A 349 -34.71 -27.16 -1.50
C VAL A 349 -35.09 -28.24 -2.50
N VAL A 350 -34.92 -29.50 -2.10
CA VAL A 350 -35.43 -30.65 -2.88
C VAL A 350 -36.94 -30.68 -2.70
N HIS A 351 -37.68 -30.04 -3.60
CA HIS A 351 -39.12 -30.19 -3.66
C HIS A 351 -39.45 -31.43 -4.49
N VAL A 352 -39.79 -32.52 -3.81
CA VAL A 352 -40.28 -33.74 -4.46
C VAL A 352 -41.72 -33.49 -4.89
N ALA A 353 -41.93 -33.31 -6.20
CA ALA A 353 -43.26 -33.25 -6.81
C ALA A 353 -43.26 -34.00 -8.15
N ASN A 354 -44.36 -34.70 -8.43
CA ASN A 354 -44.44 -35.73 -9.47
C ASN A 354 -44.60 -35.19 -10.90
N THR A 355 -44.26 -36.07 -11.84
CA THR A 355 -44.42 -36.02 -13.30
C THR A 355 -45.67 -35.34 -13.86
N ALA A 356 -45.47 -34.42 -14.81
CA ALA A 356 -46.24 -34.29 -16.06
C ALA A 356 -45.40 -33.51 -17.12
N PRO A 357 -45.54 -33.76 -18.44
CA PRO A 357 -44.70 -33.13 -19.46
C PRO A 357 -45.27 -31.80 -19.99
N GLY A 358 -44.46 -30.74 -20.01
CA GLY A 358 -44.79 -29.44 -20.60
C GLY A 358 -43.58 -28.88 -21.37
N PHE A 359 -43.77 -28.60 -22.66
CA PHE A 359 -42.70 -28.29 -23.61
C PHE A 359 -42.59 -26.79 -23.84
N GLU A 360 -41.63 -26.10 -23.19
CA GLU A 360 -41.04 -24.81 -23.65
C GLU A 360 -39.92 -24.23 -22.75
N ALA A 361 -39.70 -24.71 -21.52
CA ALA A 361 -38.69 -24.15 -20.60
C ALA A 361 -37.21 -24.53 -20.93
N ALA A 362 -36.99 -25.57 -21.74
CA ALA A 362 -35.69 -26.24 -21.84
C ALA A 362 -34.54 -25.41 -22.43
N SER A 363 -34.80 -24.43 -23.30
CA SER A 363 -33.77 -23.65 -23.98
C SER A 363 -33.03 -22.67 -23.05
N THR A 364 -33.73 -22.10 -22.07
CA THR A 364 -33.16 -21.20 -21.06
C THR A 364 -32.39 -21.99 -19.99
N GLU A 365 -32.95 -23.11 -19.54
CA GLU A 365 -32.31 -24.01 -18.57
C GLU A 365 -31.03 -24.65 -19.15
N VAL A 366 -31.04 -25.12 -20.39
CA VAL A 366 -29.83 -25.68 -21.05
C VAL A 366 -28.74 -24.62 -21.19
N SER A 367 -29.08 -23.35 -21.45
CA SER A 367 -28.11 -22.26 -21.51
C SER A 367 -27.49 -21.96 -20.14
N GLN A 368 -28.31 -21.89 -19.07
CA GLN A 368 -27.83 -21.69 -17.71
C GLN A 368 -27.00 -22.88 -17.22
N MET A 369 -27.47 -24.11 -17.43
CA MET A 369 -26.78 -25.34 -17.03
C MET A 369 -25.48 -25.56 -17.83
N HIS A 370 -25.40 -25.09 -19.09
CA HIS A 370 -24.15 -25.05 -19.85
C HIS A 370 -23.18 -24.01 -19.27
N GLU A 371 -23.64 -22.79 -18.97
CA GLU A 371 -22.78 -21.76 -18.38
C GLU A 371 -22.28 -22.15 -16.98
N GLU A 372 -23.12 -22.78 -16.15
CA GLU A 372 -22.73 -23.33 -14.86
C GLU A 372 -21.75 -24.49 -14.97
N ASN A 373 -21.94 -25.43 -15.91
CA ASN A 373 -20.95 -26.48 -16.17
C ASN A 373 -19.61 -25.92 -16.66
N VAL A 374 -19.60 -24.88 -17.48
CA VAL A 374 -18.37 -24.19 -17.90
C VAL A 374 -17.70 -23.49 -16.71
N ARG A 375 -18.46 -22.83 -15.83
CA ARG A 375 -17.95 -22.21 -14.60
C ARG A 375 -17.41 -23.25 -13.61
N GLN A 376 -18.08 -24.39 -13.46
CA GLN A 376 -17.71 -25.49 -12.58
C GLN A 376 -16.42 -26.17 -13.06
N ASN A 377 -16.35 -26.59 -14.32
CA ASN A 377 -15.14 -27.15 -14.93
C ASN A 377 -13.96 -26.16 -14.84
N ALA A 378 -14.21 -24.86 -15.04
CA ALA A 378 -13.19 -23.83 -14.91
C ALA A 378 -12.65 -23.70 -13.47
N CYS A 379 -13.46 -23.97 -12.44
CA CYS A 379 -13.08 -23.87 -11.03
C CYS A 379 -12.46 -25.18 -10.50
N GLU A 380 -12.94 -26.34 -10.92
CA GLU A 380 -12.35 -27.66 -10.57
C GLU A 380 -10.97 -27.84 -11.21
N MET A 381 -10.75 -27.38 -12.46
CA MET A 381 -9.42 -27.30 -13.06
C MET A 381 -8.46 -26.30 -12.36
N ILE A 382 -8.97 -25.37 -11.54
CA ILE A 382 -8.09 -24.55 -10.67
C ILE A 382 -7.68 -25.37 -9.45
N ASN A 383 -8.64 -25.98 -8.76
CA ASN A 383 -8.36 -26.72 -7.53
C ASN A 383 -7.42 -27.91 -7.76
N ARG A 384 -7.54 -28.64 -8.88
CA ARG A 384 -6.60 -29.73 -9.22
C ARG A 384 -5.14 -29.27 -9.36
N ARG A 385 -4.89 -28.02 -9.78
CA ARG A 385 -3.51 -27.47 -9.86
C ARG A 385 -2.88 -27.09 -8.51
N ILE A 386 -3.64 -27.19 -7.41
CA ILE A 386 -3.17 -26.90 -6.05
C ILE A 386 -2.74 -28.20 -5.34
N GLY A 387 -3.20 -29.38 -5.81
CA GLY A 387 -3.06 -30.66 -5.10
C GLY A 387 -2.03 -31.65 -5.66
N GLU A 388 -1.33 -31.36 -6.77
CA GLU A 388 -0.31 -32.26 -7.33
C GLU A 388 1.11 -31.78 -6.97
N PRO A 389 1.86 -32.50 -6.11
CA PRO A 389 3.31 -32.40 -6.08
C PRO A 389 3.83 -32.93 -7.42
N ARG A 390 4.50 -32.07 -8.20
CA ARG A 390 5.16 -32.51 -9.43
C ARG A 390 6.47 -33.21 -9.09
N GLU A 391 6.39 -34.52 -8.84
CA GLU A 391 7.57 -35.37 -8.98
C GLU A 391 8.13 -35.23 -10.39
N ALA A 392 9.42 -34.93 -10.49
CA ALA A 392 10.12 -34.87 -11.76
C ALA A 392 10.47 -36.29 -12.20
N THR A 393 9.54 -37.00 -12.85
CA THR A 393 9.82 -38.28 -13.49
C THR A 393 10.80 -38.06 -14.64
N VAL A 394 12.10 -38.29 -14.39
CA VAL A 394 13.15 -38.23 -15.40
C VAL A 394 13.03 -39.45 -16.31
N THR A 395 12.38 -39.30 -17.45
CA THR A 395 12.38 -40.30 -18.52
C THR A 395 13.73 -40.32 -19.22
N LEU A 396 14.62 -41.21 -18.77
CA LEU A 396 15.88 -41.55 -19.43
C LEU A 396 15.61 -42.33 -20.75
N ASN A 397 15.27 -41.60 -21.81
CA ASN A 397 15.36 -42.13 -23.17
C ASN A 397 16.83 -42.21 -23.59
N SER A 398 17.41 -43.42 -23.54
CA SER A 398 18.73 -43.69 -24.11
C SER A 398 18.59 -44.12 -25.59
N PRO A 399 19.29 -43.46 -26.53
CA PRO A 399 19.41 -43.94 -27.90
C PRO A 399 20.85 -44.39 -28.18
N PHE A 400 21.14 -45.69 -28.10
CA PHE A 400 22.37 -46.21 -28.71
C PHE A 400 22.19 -47.59 -29.34
N ARG A 401 22.00 -47.58 -30.67
CA ARG A 401 22.35 -48.70 -31.55
C ARG A 401 23.86 -48.91 -31.49
N ARG A 402 24.32 -50.15 -31.38
CA ARG A 402 25.61 -50.56 -31.95
C ARG A 402 25.39 -51.67 -32.95
N GLN A 403 25.91 -51.46 -34.15
CA GLN A 403 26.30 -52.55 -35.04
C GLN A 403 27.65 -53.08 -34.56
N THR A 404 27.75 -54.39 -34.42
CA THR A 404 28.90 -55.25 -34.77
C THR A 404 28.34 -56.67 -34.77
#